data_AF-A0A852DJ09-F1
#
_entry.id   AF-A0A852DJ09-F1
#
_cell.length_a   1.000
_cell.length_b   1.000
_cell.length_c   1.000
_cell.angle_alpha   90.00
_cell.angle_beta   90.00
_cell.angle_gamma   90.00
#
_symmetry.space_group_name_H-M   'P 1'
#
loop_
_entity.id
_entity.type
_entity.pdbx_description
1 polymer ?
#
loop_
_entity_poly.entity_id
_entity_poly.type
_entity_poly.pdbx_seq_one_letter_code
_entity_poly.pdbx_strand_id
1 'polypeptide(L)'
;VPGYGDSPQVEMVLTAQGRRAFLERVLQELGMQRPVLISPSMSGRFALPFLLAHGDRLAGFVPIAPVGTKDFTAEQYRAVQTPTLILYGDRDTGLAPQALQNLQHLPKHRVTV
;
A
#
# COMPACT_ATOMS: atom_id res chain seq x y z
N VAL A 1 -10.51 -6.02 -6.09
CA VAL A 1 -10.31 -6.44 -4.68
C VAL A 1 -11.61 -7.07 -4.18
N PRO A 2 -11.61 -7.92 -3.14
CA PRO A 2 -12.81 -8.67 -2.77
C PRO A 2 -14.04 -7.78 -2.53
N GLY A 3 -15.18 -8.17 -3.09
CA GLY A 3 -16.43 -7.40 -3.09
C GLY A 3 -16.54 -6.31 -4.16
N TYR A 4 -15.58 -6.21 -5.09
CA TYR A 4 -15.59 -5.22 -6.19
C TYR A 4 -15.32 -5.90 -7.53
N GLY A 5 -15.95 -5.38 -8.60
CA GLY A 5 -15.90 -5.99 -9.93
C GLY A 5 -16.43 -7.42 -9.89
N ASP A 6 -15.75 -8.34 -10.56
CA ASP A 6 -16.12 -9.77 -10.59
C ASP A 6 -15.59 -10.58 -9.39
N SER A 7 -14.99 -9.91 -8.39
CA SER A 7 -14.46 -10.59 -7.20
C SER A 7 -15.53 -10.73 -6.10
N PRO A 8 -15.84 -11.95 -5.63
CA PRO A 8 -16.81 -12.14 -4.55
C PRO A 8 -16.33 -11.47 -3.25
N GLN A 9 -17.28 -11.19 -2.37
CA GLN A 9 -16.98 -10.72 -1.03
C GLN A 9 -16.37 -11.85 -0.20
N VAL A 10 -15.35 -11.53 0.60
CA VAL A 10 -14.73 -12.48 1.54
C VAL A 10 -14.58 -11.81 2.90
N GLU A 11 -14.93 -12.50 3.98
CA GLU A 11 -14.82 -11.95 5.34
C GLU A 11 -13.38 -11.74 5.79
N MET A 12 -12.43 -12.47 5.18
CA MET A 12 -11.01 -12.36 5.49
C MET A 12 -10.51 -10.91 5.39
N VAL A 13 -11.03 -10.09 4.47
CA VAL A 13 -10.53 -8.72 4.26
C VAL A 13 -11.08 -7.68 5.23
N LEU A 14 -11.87 -8.11 6.23
CA LEU A 14 -12.39 -7.22 7.28
C LEU A 14 -11.27 -6.72 8.21
N THR A 15 -10.23 -7.51 8.44
CA THR A 15 -9.09 -7.14 9.30
C THR A 15 -7.86 -6.72 8.49
N ALA A 16 -6.97 -5.92 9.09
CA ALA A 16 -5.70 -5.55 8.44
C ALA A 16 -4.82 -6.76 8.14
N GLN A 17 -4.78 -7.73 9.07
CA GLN A 17 -4.06 -8.99 8.89
C GLN A 17 -4.62 -9.81 7.72
N GLY A 18 -5.94 -9.92 7.59
CA GLY A 18 -6.53 -10.68 6.51
C GLY A 18 -6.43 -9.98 5.15
N ARG A 19 -6.44 -8.63 5.09
CA ARG A 19 -6.09 -7.88 3.87
C ARG A 19 -4.64 -8.12 3.44
N ARG A 20 -3.72 -8.19 4.39
CA ARG A 20 -2.32 -8.57 4.13
C ARG A 20 -2.21 -9.98 3.57
N ALA A 21 -2.82 -10.95 4.25
CA ALA A 21 -2.80 -12.36 3.86
C ALA A 21 -3.43 -12.57 2.46
N PHE A 22 -4.49 -11.84 2.15
CA PHE A 22 -5.09 -11.83 0.81
C PHE A 22 -4.08 -11.41 -0.25
N LEU A 23 -3.37 -10.29 -0.04
CA LEU A 23 -2.37 -9.82 -1.00
C LEU A 23 -1.19 -10.79 -1.12
N GLU A 24 -0.71 -11.36 0.00
CA GLU A 24 0.31 -12.41 -0.01
C GLU A 24 -0.11 -13.62 -0.87
N ARG A 25 -1.36 -14.07 -0.74
CA ARG A 25 -1.90 -15.19 -1.50
C ARG A 25 -2.01 -14.85 -2.99
N VAL A 26 -2.47 -13.65 -3.34
CA VAL A 26 -2.53 -13.21 -4.74
C VAL A 26 -1.14 -13.26 -5.39
N LEU A 27 -0.11 -12.73 -4.72
CA LEU A 27 1.26 -12.77 -5.25
C LEU A 27 1.77 -14.20 -5.42
N GLN A 28 1.45 -15.09 -4.47
CA GLN A 28 1.84 -16.50 -4.52
C GLN A 28 1.16 -17.24 -5.67
N GLU A 29 -0.17 -17.14 -5.79
CA GLU A 29 -0.94 -17.84 -6.83
C GLU A 29 -0.59 -17.37 -8.24
N LEU A 30 -0.24 -16.10 -8.39
CA LEU A 30 0.22 -15.55 -9.67
C LEU A 30 1.71 -15.79 -9.94
N GLY A 31 2.43 -16.49 -9.05
CA GLY A 31 3.85 -16.77 -9.21
C GLY A 31 4.73 -15.52 -9.26
N MET A 32 4.28 -14.41 -8.66
CA MET A 32 4.98 -13.12 -8.74
C MET A 32 6.22 -13.12 -7.84
N GLN A 33 7.37 -12.81 -8.45
CA GLN A 33 8.64 -12.66 -7.75
C GLN A 33 9.02 -11.18 -7.70
N ARG A 34 9.05 -10.61 -6.48
CA ARG A 34 9.41 -9.22 -6.20
C ARG A 34 8.76 -8.19 -7.15
N PRO A 35 7.42 -8.12 -7.24
CA PRO A 35 6.77 -7.17 -8.13
C PRO A 35 6.95 -5.72 -7.65
N VAL A 36 6.67 -4.78 -8.54
CA VAL A 36 6.35 -3.40 -8.14
C VAL A 36 4.86 -3.35 -7.81
N LEU A 37 4.52 -2.93 -6.59
CA LEU A 37 3.12 -2.84 -6.14
C LEU A 37 2.59 -1.42 -6.36
N ILE A 38 1.58 -1.29 -7.23
CA ILE A 38 0.89 -0.03 -7.49
C ILE A 38 -0.42 -0.01 -6.71
N SER A 39 -0.65 1.02 -5.90
CA SER A 39 -1.74 1.05 -4.91
C SER A 39 -2.47 2.40 -4.88
N PRO A 40 -3.48 2.62 -5.74
CA PRO A 40 -4.32 3.82 -5.68
C PRO A 40 -5.39 3.76 -4.59
N SER A 41 -5.56 4.88 -3.88
CA SER A 41 -6.68 5.18 -2.97
C SER A 41 -7.03 4.02 -2.01
N MET A 42 -8.21 3.42 -2.15
CA MET A 42 -8.73 2.38 -1.27
C MET A 42 -7.79 1.17 -1.10
N SER A 43 -7.01 0.83 -2.14
CA SER A 43 -6.09 -0.31 -2.09
C SER A 43 -4.97 -0.14 -1.06
N GLY A 44 -4.75 1.08 -0.53
CA GLY A 44 -3.86 1.34 0.60
C GLY A 44 -4.15 0.47 1.83
N ARG A 45 -5.42 0.14 2.09
CA ARG A 45 -5.83 -0.76 3.18
C ARG A 45 -5.26 -2.17 3.08
N PHE A 46 -4.84 -2.58 1.89
CA PHE A 46 -4.19 -3.86 1.60
C PHE A 46 -2.68 -3.69 1.48
N ALA A 47 -2.26 -2.68 0.73
CA ALA A 47 -0.86 -2.48 0.40
C ALA A 47 -0.01 -2.04 1.60
N LEU A 48 -0.50 -1.15 2.46
CA LEU A 48 0.27 -0.64 3.61
C LEU A 48 0.62 -1.72 4.65
N PRO A 49 -0.32 -2.55 5.15
CA PRO A 49 0.05 -3.63 6.07
C PRO A 49 0.96 -4.68 5.41
N PHE A 50 0.87 -4.87 4.10
CA PHE A 50 1.80 -5.72 3.35
C PHE A 50 3.19 -5.10 3.24
N LEU A 51 3.29 -3.83 2.87
CA LEU A 51 4.55 -3.09 2.76
C LEU A 51 5.34 -3.11 4.08
N LEU A 52 4.64 -2.88 5.20
CA LEU A 52 5.27 -2.81 6.52
C LEU A 52 5.75 -4.17 7.02
N ALA A 53 5.05 -5.27 6.67
CA ALA A 53 5.39 -6.61 7.12
C ALA A 53 6.33 -7.35 6.15
N HIS A 54 6.21 -7.09 4.85
CA HIS A 54 6.77 -7.89 3.76
C HIS A 54 7.32 -7.02 2.61
N GLY A 55 7.78 -5.82 2.91
CA GLY A 55 8.31 -4.88 1.91
C GLY A 55 9.54 -5.41 1.15
N ASP A 56 10.30 -6.31 1.75
CA ASP A 56 11.42 -7.04 1.13
C ASP A 56 10.96 -7.93 -0.05
N ARG A 57 9.71 -8.36 -0.05
CA ARG A 57 9.07 -9.10 -1.15
C ARG A 57 8.64 -8.21 -2.31
N LEU A 58 8.94 -6.91 -2.29
CA LEU A 58 8.67 -5.98 -3.38
C LEU A 58 9.97 -5.48 -4.03
N ALA A 59 9.94 -5.24 -5.34
CA ALA A 59 10.99 -4.47 -6.02
C ALA A 59 10.78 -2.95 -5.85
N GLY A 60 9.53 -2.54 -5.66
CA GLY A 60 9.17 -1.14 -5.46
C GLY A 60 7.71 -0.97 -5.06
N PHE A 61 7.36 0.24 -4.62
CA PHE A 61 6.01 0.61 -4.22
C PHE A 61 5.60 1.93 -4.86
N VAL A 62 4.40 2.00 -5.43
CA VAL A 62 3.84 3.21 -6.05
C VAL A 62 2.46 3.48 -5.44
N PRO A 63 2.39 4.15 -4.27
CA PRO A 63 1.14 4.61 -3.70
C PRO A 63 0.61 5.82 -4.48
N ILE A 64 -0.70 5.81 -4.77
CA ILE A 64 -1.38 6.94 -5.42
C ILE A 64 -2.50 7.43 -4.50
N ALA A 65 -2.21 8.48 -3.72
CA ALA A 65 -3.10 9.00 -2.67
C ALA A 65 -3.83 7.89 -1.84
N PRO A 66 -3.12 6.91 -1.25
CA PRO A 66 -3.75 5.78 -0.59
C PRO A 66 -4.47 6.18 0.70
N VAL A 67 -5.52 5.44 1.04
CA VAL A 67 -6.19 5.54 2.35
C VAL A 67 -5.52 4.59 3.37
N GLY A 68 -5.75 4.84 4.66
CA GLY A 68 -5.21 4.01 5.76
C GLY A 68 -3.79 4.36 6.18
N THR A 69 -3.20 5.45 5.65
CA THR A 69 -1.82 5.84 5.97
C THR A 69 -1.62 6.26 7.42
N LYS A 70 -2.68 6.78 8.06
CA LYS A 70 -2.66 7.22 9.46
C LYS A 70 -2.73 6.07 10.47
N ASP A 71 -2.95 4.85 10.01
CA ASP A 71 -3.12 3.68 10.89
C ASP A 71 -1.76 3.13 11.38
N PHE A 72 -0.65 3.76 10.97
CA PHE A 72 0.72 3.33 11.26
C PHE A 72 1.59 4.50 11.73
N THR A 73 2.56 4.22 12.60
CA THR A 73 3.46 5.24 13.14
C THR A 73 4.58 5.60 12.17
N ALA A 74 5.20 6.75 12.40
CA ALA A 74 6.37 7.18 11.64
C ALA A 74 7.52 6.16 11.74
N GLU A 75 7.73 5.56 12.91
CA GLU A 75 8.76 4.54 13.16
C GLU A 75 8.53 3.29 12.30
N GLN A 76 7.27 2.86 12.17
CA GLN A 76 6.91 1.73 11.30
C GLN A 76 7.24 2.04 9.84
N TYR A 77 6.94 3.24 9.35
CA TYR A 77 7.33 3.66 8.00
C TYR A 77 8.84 3.74 7.81
N ARG A 78 9.58 4.28 8.79
CA ARG A 78 11.04 4.41 8.71
C ARG A 78 11.76 3.07 8.61
N ALA A 79 11.15 1.99 9.10
CA ALA A 79 11.70 0.64 9.00
C ALA A 79 11.65 0.06 7.56
N VAL A 80 10.78 0.58 6.69
CA VAL A 80 10.59 0.07 5.33
C VAL A 80 11.79 0.38 4.44
N GLN A 81 12.30 -0.62 3.74
CA GLN A 81 13.44 -0.46 2.81
C GLN A 81 13.04 -0.46 1.33
N THR A 82 11.76 -0.66 1.02
CA THR A 82 11.25 -0.72 -0.35
C THR A 82 11.37 0.64 -1.04
N PRO A 83 12.04 0.73 -2.21
CA PRO A 83 12.03 1.95 -3.02
C PRO A 83 10.59 2.38 -3.34
N THR A 84 10.26 3.64 -3.08
CA THR A 84 8.88 4.13 -3.19
C THR A 84 8.78 5.39 -4.06
N LEU A 85 7.83 5.40 -4.99
CA LEU A 85 7.41 6.60 -5.73
C LEU A 85 6.02 7.02 -5.26
N ILE A 86 5.93 8.05 -4.44
CA ILE A 86 4.68 8.62 -3.97
C ILE A 86 4.10 9.51 -5.07
N LEU A 87 2.92 9.17 -5.57
CA LEU A 87 2.19 9.92 -6.59
C LEU A 87 0.89 10.49 -5.99
N TYR A 88 0.55 11.72 -6.33
CA TYR A 88 -0.76 12.32 -6.01
C TYR A 88 -1.08 13.46 -6.97
N GLY A 89 -2.36 13.74 -7.20
CA GLY A 89 -2.76 14.91 -8.00
C GLY A 89 -2.71 16.19 -7.18
N ASP A 90 -2.22 17.30 -7.75
CA ASP A 90 -2.23 18.63 -7.12
C ASP A 90 -3.62 19.12 -6.72
N ARG A 91 -4.67 18.65 -7.42
CA ARG A 91 -6.07 18.96 -7.13
C ARG A 91 -6.74 18.00 -6.15
N ASP A 92 -6.06 16.95 -5.71
CA ASP A 92 -6.58 16.08 -4.65
C ASP A 92 -6.33 16.75 -3.29
N THR A 93 -7.26 17.62 -2.88
CA THR A 93 -7.20 18.29 -1.58
C THR A 93 -7.69 17.41 -0.43
N GLY A 94 -8.08 16.16 -0.70
CA GLY A 94 -8.69 15.25 0.27
C GLY A 94 -7.69 14.22 0.79
N LEU A 95 -7.33 13.24 -0.05
CA LEU A 95 -6.50 12.11 0.35
C LEU A 95 -5.01 12.44 0.29
N ALA A 96 -4.58 13.21 -0.72
CA ALA A 96 -3.17 13.45 -0.97
C ALA A 96 -2.41 14.09 0.22
N PRO A 97 -2.92 15.15 0.89
CA PRO A 97 -2.17 15.78 1.98
C PRO A 97 -1.93 14.81 3.14
N GLN A 98 -2.96 14.05 3.53
CA GLN A 98 -2.85 13.07 4.60
C GLN A 98 -1.93 11.91 4.22
N ALA A 99 -2.03 11.43 2.99
CA ALA A 99 -1.18 10.35 2.50
C ALA A 99 0.29 10.79 2.49
N LEU A 100 0.59 11.96 1.91
CA LEU A 100 1.95 12.51 1.85
C LEU A 100 2.53 12.73 3.25
N GLN A 101 1.75 13.30 4.18
CA GLN A 101 2.18 13.57 5.55
C GLN A 101 2.76 12.33 6.24
N ASN A 102 2.18 11.15 6.00
CA ASN A 102 2.63 9.90 6.59
C ASN A 102 3.71 9.20 5.74
N LEU A 103 3.49 9.11 4.43
CA LEU A 103 4.36 8.36 3.52
C LEU A 103 5.75 8.99 3.34
N GLN A 104 5.90 10.30 3.59
CA GLN A 104 7.20 10.97 3.60
C GLN A 104 8.18 10.41 4.66
N HIS A 105 7.69 9.61 5.62
CA HIS A 105 8.54 8.91 6.58
C HIS A 105 9.25 7.68 5.99
N LEU A 106 8.86 7.20 4.80
CA LEU A 106 9.56 6.12 4.11
C LEU A 106 10.97 6.59 3.72
N PRO A 107 12.06 5.89 4.06
CA PRO A 107 13.42 6.43 3.91
C PRO A 107 13.89 6.54 2.46
N LYS A 108 13.34 5.73 1.55
CA LYS A 108 13.74 5.64 0.13
C LYS A 108 12.61 6.09 -0.79
N HIS A 109 12.04 7.26 -0.50
CA HIS A 109 10.92 7.80 -1.27
C HIS A 109 11.36 8.87 -2.28
N ARG A 110 10.60 8.97 -3.37
CA ARG A 110 10.50 10.16 -4.22
C ARG A 110 9.04 10.57 -4.28
N VAL A 111 8.81 11.86 -4.49
CA VAL A 111 7.47 12.43 -4.61
C VAL A 111 7.31 12.98 -6.01
N THR A 112 6.18 12.71 -6.65
CA THR A 112 5.78 13.32 -7.91
C THR A 112 4.30 13.66 -7.89
N VAL A 113 3.95 14.69 -8.67
CA VAL A 113 2.60 15.22 -8.82
C VAL A 113 2.09 14.92 -10.23
#